data_AF-A0A9C7UYV3-F1
#
_entry.id   AF-A0A9C7UYV3-F1
#
_cell.length_a   1.000
_cell.length_b   1.000
_cell.length_c   1.000
_cell.angle_alpha   90.00
_cell.angle_beta   90.00
_cell.angle_gamma   90.00
#
_symmetry.space_group_name_H-M   'P 1'
#
loop_
_entity.id
_entity.type
_entity.pdbx_description
1 polymer ?
#
loop_
_entity_poly.entity_id
_entity_poly.type
_entity_poly.pdbx_seq_one_letter_code
_entity_poly.pdbx_strand_id
1 'polypeptide(L)'
;MKKTAALAAALAAAMIVTVSASAADISMKRLGKTAEYASSSYASTAELLTSRTVKNTLKVSSGEAFIVPAGKKLVLKNGCKIQGTLYIQQGGILSVSGGTMQISGTVVNDGTISVGSRAALDVLNGGVLYTSADGTFKSATNRITIDSSADVACLGSSRVTKCSSALKAKLLPKAVSGINTTRDAGDVVINSEKISAAIALTMVDVDYYTRDEFPAGSPSEHTQILFDNGSSIEFSFMDGKITCIGEAPLTKIFVTADLKDPVTNYSEKLTAAFLKKWKTISAEQSGMVRPEVSVFTYEMSDGSWLAAMIYPSYQSNQAVFYRLAGGKVTEIGSGSCGLELTVLKNGSDYILHSTSTQSFISGTNGATSLAIIDDYYQIGKKELSLLGSFESHKHGEEITYTGSLVNGAYADVSARDFTSLQNKITSGYKADCSANFDTTGDLSSDYSLEFTKSGSDLTSYIADRLYTPQRENVVYFG
;
A
#
# COMPACT_ATOMS: atom_id res chain seq x y z
N MET A 1 -4.25 23.84 60.72
CA MET A 1 -3.06 23.88 59.82
C MET A 1 -2.28 22.56 59.69
N LYS A 2 -2.51 21.49 60.48
CA LYS A 2 -1.73 20.23 60.36
C LYS A 2 -2.26 19.20 59.34
N LYS A 3 -3.49 19.35 58.82
CA LYS A 3 -4.09 18.38 57.88
C LYS A 3 -3.81 18.67 56.40
N THR A 4 -3.39 19.88 56.04
CA THR A 4 -3.08 20.26 54.65
C THR A 4 -1.64 19.94 54.24
N ALA A 5 -0.70 19.96 55.19
CA ALA A 5 0.70 19.58 54.93
C ALA A 5 0.87 18.08 54.64
N ALA A 6 0.07 17.21 55.28
CA ALA A 6 0.11 15.77 55.05
C ALA A 6 -0.42 15.37 53.66
N LEU A 7 -1.41 16.11 53.14
CA LEU A 7 -1.97 15.85 51.80
C LEU A 7 -1.00 16.31 50.69
N ALA A 8 -0.29 17.42 50.90
CA ALA A 8 0.74 17.89 49.97
C ALA A 8 1.95 16.95 49.90
N ALA A 9 2.37 16.36 51.04
CA ALA A 9 3.43 15.37 51.06
C ALA A 9 3.01 14.02 50.43
N ALA A 10 1.75 13.60 50.58
CA ALA A 10 1.21 12.41 49.94
C ALA A 10 1.03 12.57 48.41
N LEU A 11 0.66 13.78 47.95
CA LEU A 11 0.59 14.11 46.52
C LEU A 11 1.97 14.26 45.88
N ALA A 12 2.97 14.77 46.60
CA ALA A 12 4.36 14.81 46.13
C ALA A 12 5.00 13.41 46.06
N ALA A 13 4.59 12.47 46.93
CA ALA A 13 5.02 11.07 46.86
C ALA A 13 4.25 10.25 45.79
N ALA A 14 3.03 10.65 45.42
CA ALA A 14 2.25 10.02 44.35
C ALA A 14 2.57 10.58 42.95
N MET A 15 3.22 11.75 42.86
CA MET A 15 3.89 12.27 41.66
C MET A 15 5.37 11.86 41.58
N ILE A 16 5.69 10.65 42.03
CA ILE A 16 6.76 9.93 41.34
C ILE A 16 6.20 9.65 39.95
N VAL A 17 6.42 10.62 39.05
CA VAL A 17 6.54 10.35 37.62
C VAL A 17 7.49 9.17 37.56
N THR A 18 6.95 7.96 37.37
CA THR A 18 7.74 6.87 36.84
C THR A 18 8.10 7.33 35.44
N VAL A 19 9.13 8.15 35.35
CA VAL A 19 10.01 8.20 34.19
C VAL A 19 10.53 6.78 34.15
N SER A 20 9.78 5.89 33.50
CA SER A 20 10.29 4.59 33.14
C SER A 20 11.43 4.92 32.21
N ALA A 21 12.64 5.03 32.79
CA ALA A 21 13.87 5.20 32.06
C ALA A 21 13.81 4.17 30.94
N SER A 22 13.69 4.63 29.70
CA SER A 22 13.65 3.71 28.56
C SER A 22 14.91 2.88 28.68
N ALA A 23 14.77 1.55 28.74
CA ALA A 23 15.93 0.68 28.82
C ALA A 23 16.88 1.05 27.68
N ALA A 24 18.17 1.20 27.97
CA ALA A 24 19.12 1.64 26.96
C ALA A 24 19.07 0.70 25.74
N ASP A 25 19.13 1.26 24.55
CA ASP A 25 19.14 0.48 23.31
C ASP A 25 20.46 -0.33 23.23
N ILE A 26 20.36 -1.57 22.74
CA ILE A 26 21.51 -2.42 22.42
C ILE A 26 21.45 -2.81 20.94
N SER A 27 22.51 -2.53 20.20
CA SER A 27 22.64 -2.98 18.81
C SER A 27 23.00 -4.46 18.73
N MET A 28 22.74 -5.08 17.58
CA MET A 28 23.08 -6.49 17.33
C MET A 28 24.57 -6.79 17.55
N LYS A 29 25.47 -5.87 17.14
CA LYS A 29 26.93 -5.96 17.36
C LYS A 29 27.30 -6.16 18.83
N ARG A 30 26.49 -5.61 19.75
CA ARG A 30 26.73 -5.67 21.20
C ARG A 30 26.16 -6.93 21.84
N LEU A 31 25.58 -7.85 21.06
CA LEU A 31 25.25 -9.19 21.54
C LEU A 31 26.52 -10.04 21.73
N GLY A 32 27.68 -9.67 21.17
CA GLY A 32 28.94 -10.39 21.42
C GLY A 32 28.83 -11.88 21.02
N LYS A 33 29.44 -12.78 21.79
CA LYS A 33 29.57 -14.21 21.44
C LYS A 33 28.26 -15.00 21.27
N THR A 34 27.10 -14.40 21.52
CA THR A 34 25.81 -15.08 21.32
C THR A 34 25.23 -14.87 19.94
N ALA A 35 25.78 -13.94 19.16
CA ALA A 35 25.37 -13.73 17.78
C ALA A 35 26.61 -13.57 16.91
N GLU A 36 26.59 -14.20 15.75
CA GLU A 36 27.59 -13.98 14.72
C GLU A 36 27.16 -12.77 13.91
N TYR A 37 27.97 -11.72 13.93
CA TYR A 37 27.71 -10.51 13.17
C TYR A 37 28.63 -10.47 11.98
N ALA A 38 28.05 -10.27 10.81
CA ALA A 38 28.79 -10.17 9.57
C ALA A 38 28.27 -8.95 8.79
N SER A 39 29.17 -8.06 8.38
CA SER A 39 28.84 -6.88 7.57
C SER A 39 29.63 -6.87 6.28
N SER A 40 28.97 -6.51 5.18
CA SER A 40 29.57 -6.15 3.90
C SER A 40 29.29 -4.68 3.58
N SER A 41 29.74 -4.20 2.41
CA SER A 41 29.37 -2.89 1.87
C SER A 41 27.88 -2.76 1.55
N TYR A 42 27.14 -3.88 1.47
CA TYR A 42 25.75 -3.92 1.01
C TYR A 42 24.75 -4.32 2.11
N ALA A 43 25.16 -5.11 3.11
CA ALA A 43 24.26 -5.57 4.17
C ALA A 43 24.99 -5.89 5.48
N SER A 44 24.27 -5.70 6.59
CA SER A 44 24.73 -6.02 7.94
C SER A 44 23.85 -7.07 8.58
N THR A 45 24.32 -8.30 8.71
CA THR A 45 23.52 -9.41 9.25
C THR A 45 24.04 -9.84 10.62
N ALA A 46 23.13 -10.33 11.46
CA ALA A 46 23.51 -11.11 12.62
C ALA A 46 22.63 -12.35 12.76
N GLU A 47 23.24 -13.47 13.14
CA GLU A 47 22.52 -14.71 13.45
C GLU A 47 22.76 -15.12 14.91
N LEU A 48 21.71 -15.54 15.60
CA LEU A 48 21.79 -15.97 16.99
C LEU A 48 22.43 -17.37 17.11
N LEU A 49 23.66 -17.43 17.62
CA LEU A 49 24.40 -18.68 17.86
C LEU A 49 23.91 -19.45 19.08
N THR A 50 23.46 -18.76 20.12
CA THR A 50 23.00 -19.36 21.38
C THR A 50 21.76 -18.67 21.92
N SER A 51 20.83 -19.45 22.48
CA SER A 51 19.62 -18.91 23.11
C SER A 51 19.97 -17.86 24.16
N ARG A 52 19.28 -16.71 24.14
CA ARG A 52 19.65 -15.55 24.93
C ARG A 52 18.44 -14.81 25.50
N THR A 53 18.62 -14.27 26.69
CA THR A 53 17.76 -13.20 27.22
C THR A 53 18.46 -11.85 27.11
N VAL A 54 17.81 -10.88 26.46
CA VAL A 54 18.28 -9.50 26.34
C VAL A 54 17.48 -8.63 27.31
N LYS A 55 18.19 -7.99 28.24
CA LYS A 55 17.60 -7.08 29.25
C LYS A 55 17.42 -5.66 28.73
N ASN A 56 18.14 -5.27 27.69
CA ASN A 56 18.03 -3.98 27.02
C ASN A 56 16.97 -4.03 25.90
N THR A 57 16.65 -2.87 25.32
CA THR A 57 15.82 -2.81 24.11
C THR A 57 16.69 -3.16 22.91
N LEU A 58 16.42 -4.27 22.23
CA LEU A 58 17.20 -4.67 21.05
C LEU A 58 16.87 -3.78 19.86
N LYS A 59 17.87 -3.21 19.20
CA LYS A 59 17.70 -2.43 17.96
C LYS A 59 18.28 -3.19 16.77
N VAL A 60 17.45 -3.35 15.74
CA VAL A 60 17.83 -3.78 14.39
C VAL A 60 17.65 -2.56 13.49
N SER A 61 18.73 -1.96 13.01
CA SER A 61 18.70 -0.70 12.28
C SER A 61 18.37 -0.90 10.81
N SER A 62 18.02 0.17 10.10
CA SER A 62 17.86 0.11 8.64
C SER A 62 19.15 -0.42 7.97
N GLY A 63 19.00 -1.27 6.95
CA GLY A 63 20.10 -2.01 6.31
C GLY A 63 20.69 -3.16 7.14
N GLU A 64 20.14 -3.43 8.33
CA GLU A 64 20.52 -4.57 9.15
C GLU A 64 19.47 -5.71 9.10
N ALA A 65 19.93 -6.96 9.19
CA ALA A 65 19.06 -8.13 9.34
C ALA A 65 19.46 -8.96 10.58
N PHE A 66 18.48 -9.41 11.36
CA PHE A 66 18.71 -10.30 12.50
C PHE A 66 17.96 -11.63 12.34
N ILE A 67 18.66 -12.74 12.52
CA ILE A 67 18.12 -14.09 12.34
C ILE A 67 18.08 -14.81 13.69
N VAL A 68 16.92 -15.36 14.04
CA VAL A 68 16.75 -16.33 15.13
C VAL A 68 16.56 -17.71 14.50
N PRO A 69 17.61 -18.56 14.46
CA PRO A 69 17.56 -19.79 13.71
C PRO A 69 16.86 -20.91 14.47
N ALA A 70 16.63 -22.02 13.78
CA ALA A 70 16.00 -23.23 14.33
C ALA A 70 16.68 -23.69 15.64
N GLY A 71 15.87 -24.06 16.64
CA GLY A 71 16.35 -24.55 17.92
C GLY A 71 16.92 -23.47 18.86
N LYS A 72 16.92 -22.20 18.46
CA LYS A 72 17.34 -21.08 19.31
C LYS A 72 16.15 -20.28 19.82
N LYS A 73 16.34 -19.69 21.00
CA LYS A 73 15.34 -18.84 21.65
C LYS A 73 15.91 -17.49 22.04
N LEU A 74 15.30 -16.42 21.55
CA LEU A 74 15.54 -15.05 21.97
C LEU A 74 14.43 -14.56 22.90
N VAL A 75 14.78 -14.10 24.09
CA VAL A 75 13.85 -13.48 25.04
C VAL A 75 14.19 -12.01 25.21
N LEU A 76 13.26 -11.13 24.86
CA LEU A 76 13.39 -9.69 25.02
C LEU A 76 12.62 -9.25 26.28
N LYS A 77 13.31 -8.65 27.24
CA LYS A 77 12.68 -8.18 28.50
C LYS A 77 12.11 -6.78 28.40
N ASN A 78 12.73 -5.93 27.57
CA ASN A 78 12.38 -4.52 27.40
C ASN A 78 12.12 -4.16 25.93
N GLY A 79 11.61 -5.12 25.16
CA GLY A 79 11.17 -4.90 23.78
C GLY A 79 12.30 -4.85 22.74
N CYS A 80 11.94 -4.39 21.55
CA CYS A 80 12.83 -4.17 20.42
C CYS A 80 12.34 -3.04 19.50
N LYS A 81 13.25 -2.51 18.70
CA LYS A 81 12.99 -1.57 17.60
C LYS A 81 13.53 -2.20 16.31
N ILE A 82 12.64 -2.55 15.41
CA ILE A 82 12.96 -3.23 14.14
C ILE A 82 12.75 -2.22 13.01
N GLN A 83 13.85 -1.62 12.55
CA GLN A 83 13.90 -0.70 11.40
C GLN A 83 14.47 -1.38 10.16
N GLY A 84 15.29 -2.43 10.34
CA GLY A 84 15.71 -3.35 9.28
C GLY A 84 14.84 -4.60 9.28
N THR A 85 15.46 -5.77 9.11
CA THR A 85 14.76 -7.06 9.00
C THR A 85 14.99 -7.92 10.24
N LEU A 86 13.92 -8.51 10.80
CA LEU A 86 14.01 -9.57 11.80
C LEU A 86 13.38 -10.84 11.23
N TYR A 87 14.17 -11.89 11.11
CA TYR A 87 13.73 -13.18 10.60
C TYR A 87 13.77 -14.25 11.68
N ILE A 88 12.62 -14.88 11.95
CA ILE A 88 12.49 -16.01 12.86
C ILE A 88 12.27 -17.26 12.01
N GLN A 89 13.31 -18.07 11.83
CA GLN A 89 13.25 -19.30 11.04
C GLN A 89 12.34 -20.33 11.68
N GLN A 90 11.88 -21.30 10.89
CA GLN A 90 11.12 -22.45 11.37
C GLN A 90 11.84 -23.13 12.55
N GLY A 91 11.12 -23.36 13.64
CA GLY A 91 11.67 -23.90 14.90
C GLY A 91 12.46 -22.90 15.77
N GLY A 92 12.70 -21.67 15.30
CA GLY A 92 13.23 -20.55 16.10
C GLY A 92 12.15 -19.91 16.97
N ILE A 93 12.53 -19.30 18.10
CA ILE A 93 11.57 -18.72 19.06
C ILE A 93 11.97 -17.30 19.47
N LEU A 94 11.09 -16.32 19.22
CA LEU A 94 11.12 -14.99 19.79
C LEU A 94 10.07 -14.84 20.89
N SER A 95 10.49 -14.38 22.07
CA SER A 95 9.59 -14.08 23.18
C SER A 95 9.80 -12.65 23.69
N VAL A 96 8.82 -11.78 23.47
CA VAL A 96 8.79 -10.41 23.98
C VAL A 96 8.02 -10.39 25.29
N SER A 97 8.71 -10.34 26.41
CA SER A 97 8.13 -10.53 27.75
C SER A 97 7.80 -9.23 28.49
N GLY A 98 8.25 -8.10 27.97
CA GLY A 98 8.00 -6.73 28.46
C GLY A 98 8.55 -5.70 27.47
N GLY A 99 8.24 -4.41 27.69
CA GLY A 99 8.54 -3.33 26.75
C GLY A 99 7.70 -3.39 25.48
N THR A 100 8.12 -2.68 24.44
CA THR A 100 7.39 -2.62 23.15
C THR A 100 8.20 -3.28 22.05
N MET A 101 7.56 -4.13 21.24
CA MET A 101 8.05 -4.55 19.93
C MET A 101 7.58 -3.51 18.91
N GLN A 102 8.48 -2.63 18.49
CA GLN A 102 8.22 -1.59 17.50
C GLN A 102 8.74 -2.06 16.14
N ILE A 103 7.88 -2.06 15.13
CA ILE A 103 8.19 -2.53 13.78
C ILE A 103 7.97 -1.39 12.81
N SER A 104 9.05 -0.84 12.25
CA SER A 104 9.02 0.12 11.13
C SER A 104 9.84 -0.36 9.92
N GLY A 105 10.44 -1.54 10.03
CA GLY A 105 11.00 -2.32 8.93
C GLY A 105 10.23 -3.64 8.80
N THR A 106 10.92 -4.74 8.56
CA THR A 106 10.28 -6.03 8.24
C THR A 106 10.49 -7.07 9.33
N VAL A 107 9.42 -7.75 9.73
CA VAL A 107 9.47 -8.95 10.58
C VAL A 107 8.87 -10.12 9.82
N VAL A 108 9.67 -11.17 9.64
CA VAL A 108 9.29 -12.43 9.00
C VAL A 108 9.34 -13.53 10.05
N ASN A 109 8.27 -14.32 10.16
CA ASN A 109 8.15 -15.35 11.19
C ASN A 109 7.64 -16.67 10.61
N ASP A 110 8.55 -17.61 10.43
CA ASP A 110 8.28 -19.02 10.14
C ASP A 110 8.41 -19.89 11.40
N GLY A 111 9.02 -19.36 12.45
CA GLY A 111 9.11 -19.98 13.76
C GLY A 111 7.96 -19.58 14.69
N THR A 112 8.31 -19.17 15.91
CA THR A 112 7.34 -18.72 16.91
C THR A 112 7.66 -17.32 17.42
N ILE A 113 6.73 -16.39 17.27
CA ILE A 113 6.70 -15.12 18.01
C ILE A 113 5.68 -15.21 19.15
N SER A 114 6.08 -14.78 20.35
CA SER A 114 5.21 -14.68 21.52
C SER A 114 5.33 -13.31 22.20
N VAL A 115 4.27 -12.50 22.11
CA VAL A 115 4.14 -11.20 22.79
C VAL A 115 3.38 -11.39 24.11
N GLY A 116 4.10 -11.23 25.22
CA GLY A 116 3.57 -11.44 26.57
C GLY A 116 2.60 -10.35 27.02
N SER A 117 1.83 -10.63 28.07
CA SER A 117 0.79 -9.72 28.58
C SER A 117 1.29 -8.38 29.13
N ARG A 118 2.58 -8.28 29.45
CA ARG A 118 3.24 -7.04 29.91
C ARG A 118 3.98 -6.30 28.80
N ALA A 119 4.01 -6.86 27.60
CA ALA A 119 4.62 -6.25 26.43
C ALA A 119 3.57 -5.45 25.62
N ALA A 120 4.04 -4.69 24.64
CA ALA A 120 3.22 -4.06 23.61
C ALA A 120 3.75 -4.43 22.21
N LEU A 121 2.91 -4.32 21.21
CA LEU A 121 3.25 -4.48 19.79
C LEU A 121 2.77 -3.24 19.03
N ASP A 122 3.70 -2.51 18.43
CA ASP A 122 3.41 -1.37 17.57
C ASP A 122 3.96 -1.68 16.18
N VAL A 123 3.09 -1.87 15.19
CA VAL A 123 3.46 -1.94 13.78
C VAL A 123 3.21 -0.57 13.19
N LEU A 124 4.31 0.14 12.93
CA LEU A 124 4.31 1.55 12.54
C LEU A 124 4.15 1.68 11.03
N ASN A 125 3.88 2.89 10.54
CA ASN A 125 3.80 3.20 9.11
C ASN A 125 4.98 2.61 8.31
N GLY A 126 4.68 1.87 7.24
CA GLY A 126 5.66 1.16 6.40
C GLY A 126 6.27 -0.10 7.04
N GLY A 127 5.89 -0.44 8.27
CA GLY A 127 6.31 -1.65 8.94
C GLY A 127 5.56 -2.88 8.44
N VAL A 128 6.28 -4.00 8.31
CA VAL A 128 5.73 -5.27 7.84
C VAL A 128 5.83 -6.32 8.95
N LEU A 129 4.70 -6.94 9.31
CA LEU A 129 4.66 -8.12 10.19
C LEU A 129 4.02 -9.28 9.44
N TYR A 130 4.87 -10.18 8.95
CA TYR A 130 4.47 -11.40 8.26
C TYR A 130 4.73 -12.63 9.13
N THR A 131 3.73 -13.51 9.25
CA THR A 131 3.90 -14.87 9.77
C THR A 131 3.35 -15.83 8.73
N SER A 132 4.22 -16.71 8.23
CA SER A 132 3.87 -17.70 7.20
C SER A 132 2.88 -18.75 7.72
N ALA A 133 2.47 -19.65 6.83
CA ALA A 133 1.56 -20.75 7.16
C ALA A 133 2.14 -21.69 8.23
N ASP A 134 3.46 -21.90 8.22
CA ASP A 134 4.18 -22.72 9.20
C ASP A 134 4.49 -21.97 10.51
N GLY A 135 4.48 -20.65 10.45
CA GLY A 135 4.75 -19.79 11.58
C GLY A 135 3.67 -19.81 12.67
N THR A 136 4.06 -19.37 13.86
CA THR A 136 3.17 -19.23 15.01
C THR A 136 3.27 -17.82 15.58
N PHE A 137 2.16 -17.09 15.62
CA PHE A 137 2.07 -15.78 16.27
C PHE A 137 1.14 -15.82 17.49
N LYS A 138 1.71 -15.61 18.68
CA LYS A 138 0.96 -15.60 19.95
C LYS A 138 1.02 -14.22 20.57
N SER A 139 -0.13 -13.66 20.92
CA SER A 139 -0.19 -12.39 21.65
C SER A 139 -1.19 -12.47 22.81
N ALA A 140 -0.67 -12.19 24.01
CA ALA A 140 -1.44 -12.11 25.25
C ALA A 140 -1.56 -10.67 25.79
N THR A 141 -1.12 -9.67 25.00
CA THR A 141 -1.21 -8.25 25.35
C THR A 141 -2.51 -7.62 24.85
N ASN A 142 -2.96 -6.58 25.55
CA ASN A 142 -4.02 -5.67 25.12
C ASN A 142 -3.48 -4.35 24.55
N ARG A 143 -2.15 -4.22 24.42
CA ARG A 143 -1.46 -3.03 23.91
C ARG A 143 -0.90 -3.35 22.53
N ILE A 144 -1.78 -3.29 21.53
CA ILE A 144 -1.42 -3.50 20.14
C ILE A 144 -1.87 -2.29 19.33
N THR A 145 -0.94 -1.72 18.58
CA THR A 145 -1.18 -0.62 17.63
C THR A 145 -0.71 -1.08 16.25
N ILE A 146 -1.54 -0.85 15.23
CA ILE A 146 -1.20 -1.11 13.83
C ILE A 146 -1.60 0.14 13.07
N ASP A 147 -0.60 0.85 12.59
CA ASP A 147 -0.79 2.07 11.81
C ASP A 147 -1.44 1.76 10.46
N SER A 148 -1.98 2.79 9.81
CA SER A 148 -2.79 2.63 8.60
C SER A 148 -2.01 2.17 7.38
N SER A 149 -0.70 2.43 7.29
CA SER A 149 0.16 1.96 6.19
C SER A 149 1.07 0.80 6.57
N ALA A 150 0.76 0.10 7.68
CA ALA A 150 1.47 -1.10 8.07
C ALA A 150 0.87 -2.33 7.36
N ASP A 151 1.73 -3.22 6.88
CA ASP A 151 1.32 -4.48 6.26
C ASP A 151 1.45 -5.62 7.26
N VAL A 152 0.30 -6.23 7.59
CA VAL A 152 0.25 -7.28 8.61
C VAL A 152 -0.54 -8.47 8.09
N ALA A 153 0.09 -9.64 8.13
CA ALA A 153 -0.57 -10.90 7.86
C ALA A 153 0.05 -12.03 8.69
N CYS A 154 -0.70 -12.55 9.67
CA CYS A 154 -0.28 -13.73 10.41
C CYS A 154 -1.14 -14.95 10.04
N LEU A 155 -0.64 -15.76 9.11
CA LEU A 155 -1.39 -16.80 8.41
C LEU A 155 -1.37 -18.15 9.11
N GLY A 156 -0.27 -18.50 9.75
CA GLY A 156 -0.11 -19.77 10.45
C GLY A 156 -0.85 -19.84 11.79
N SER A 157 -0.31 -20.63 12.71
CA SER A 157 -0.92 -20.88 14.01
C SER A 157 -0.96 -19.63 14.89
N SER A 158 -2.05 -18.87 14.81
CA SER A 158 -2.16 -17.57 15.45
C SER A 158 -3.16 -17.54 16.61
N ARG A 159 -2.73 -17.02 17.76
CA ARG A 159 -3.56 -16.88 18.97
C ARG A 159 -3.41 -15.50 19.59
N VAL A 160 -4.45 -14.67 19.47
CA VAL A 160 -4.54 -13.35 20.09
C VAL A 160 -5.71 -13.34 21.08
N THR A 161 -5.43 -13.09 22.37
CA THR A 161 -6.42 -13.35 23.46
C THR A 161 -6.96 -12.11 24.17
N LYS A 162 -6.33 -10.93 24.00
CA LYS A 162 -6.75 -9.69 24.70
C LYS A 162 -6.92 -8.48 23.77
N CYS A 163 -7.28 -8.70 22.52
CA CYS A 163 -7.56 -7.65 21.55
C CYS A 163 -9.04 -7.59 21.15
N SER A 164 -9.49 -6.47 20.58
CA SER A 164 -10.81 -6.36 19.98
C SER A 164 -10.92 -7.26 18.74
N SER A 165 -12.16 -7.60 18.34
CA SER A 165 -12.41 -8.37 17.11
C SER A 165 -11.89 -7.65 15.86
N ALA A 166 -12.00 -6.32 15.80
CA ALA A 166 -11.49 -5.52 14.69
C ALA A 166 -9.96 -5.60 14.58
N LEU A 167 -9.24 -5.49 15.71
CA LEU A 167 -7.78 -5.60 15.73
C LEU A 167 -7.32 -7.03 15.42
N LYS A 168 -8.09 -8.02 15.85
CA LYS A 168 -7.84 -9.41 15.50
C LYS A 168 -7.97 -9.65 13.98
N ALA A 169 -8.99 -9.07 13.35
CA ALA A 169 -9.18 -9.15 11.90
C ALA A 169 -8.04 -8.47 11.13
N LYS A 170 -7.47 -7.37 11.66
CA LYS A 170 -6.27 -6.74 11.09
C LYS A 170 -5.02 -7.62 11.18
N LEU A 171 -4.80 -8.31 12.30
CA LEU A 171 -3.63 -9.20 12.48
C LEU A 171 -3.74 -10.50 11.68
N LEU A 172 -4.95 -11.04 11.60
CA LEU A 172 -5.25 -12.37 11.06
C LEU A 172 -6.13 -12.25 9.81
N PRO A 173 -5.67 -11.55 8.76
CA PRO A 173 -6.49 -11.39 7.58
C PRO A 173 -6.55 -12.68 6.77
N LYS A 174 -7.48 -12.72 5.82
CA LYS A 174 -7.56 -13.78 4.81
C LYS A 174 -6.93 -13.28 3.52
N ALA A 175 -6.14 -14.14 2.87
CA ALA A 175 -5.70 -13.89 1.51
C ALA A 175 -6.90 -13.88 0.56
N VAL A 176 -6.94 -12.90 -0.34
CA VAL A 176 -8.05 -12.66 -1.26
C VAL A 176 -7.67 -12.96 -2.71
N SER A 177 -6.46 -12.58 -3.11
CA SER A 177 -5.89 -12.81 -4.44
C SER A 177 -4.38 -12.64 -4.36
N GLY A 178 -3.67 -12.97 -5.44
CA GLY A 178 -2.33 -12.47 -5.65
C GLY A 178 -2.11 -11.97 -7.07
N ILE A 179 -0.93 -11.40 -7.28
CA ILE A 179 -0.38 -11.01 -8.58
C ILE A 179 1.01 -11.62 -8.66
N ASN A 180 1.30 -12.29 -9.76
CA ASN A 180 2.65 -12.70 -10.09
C ASN A 180 3.18 -11.76 -11.18
N THR A 181 4.38 -11.22 -10.98
CA THR A 181 5.01 -10.34 -11.96
C THR A 181 6.42 -10.81 -12.28
N THR A 182 6.82 -10.59 -13.53
CA THR A 182 8.21 -10.72 -13.95
C THR A 182 8.74 -9.33 -14.28
N ARG A 183 9.90 -9.00 -13.73
CA ARG A 183 10.60 -7.72 -13.93
C ARG A 183 11.94 -7.94 -14.63
N ASP A 184 12.35 -6.95 -15.41
CA ASP A 184 13.69 -6.93 -16.00
C ASP A 184 14.74 -6.34 -15.03
N ALA A 185 15.99 -6.21 -15.49
CA ALA A 185 17.09 -5.68 -14.66
C ALA A 185 16.91 -4.20 -14.26
N GLY A 186 16.01 -3.47 -14.91
CA GLY A 186 15.63 -2.09 -14.59
C GLY A 186 14.43 -1.97 -13.66
N ASP A 187 13.95 -3.08 -13.08
CA ASP A 187 12.72 -3.16 -12.28
C ASP A 187 11.44 -2.89 -13.09
N VAL A 188 11.52 -2.91 -14.42
CA VAL A 188 10.36 -2.72 -15.30
C VAL A 188 9.59 -4.02 -15.39
N VAL A 189 8.27 -3.96 -15.15
CA VAL A 189 7.39 -5.12 -15.26
C VAL A 189 7.20 -5.50 -16.73
N ILE A 190 7.70 -6.66 -17.10
CA ILE A 190 7.61 -7.21 -18.46
C ILE A 190 6.46 -8.23 -18.61
N ASN A 191 6.03 -8.83 -17.50
CA ASN A 191 4.87 -9.72 -17.45
C ASN A 191 4.11 -9.58 -16.12
N SER A 192 2.79 -9.70 -16.13
CA SER A 192 1.94 -9.68 -14.93
C SER A 192 0.74 -10.60 -15.11
N GLU A 193 0.46 -11.42 -14.10
CA GLU A 193 -0.68 -12.33 -14.06
C GLU A 193 -1.39 -12.26 -12.71
N LYS A 194 -2.73 -12.13 -12.76
CA LYS A 194 -3.56 -12.32 -11.56
C LYS A 194 -3.65 -13.80 -11.22
N ILE A 195 -3.28 -14.14 -10.00
CA ILE A 195 -3.36 -15.50 -9.46
C ILE A 195 -4.36 -15.59 -8.32
N SER A 196 -4.90 -16.79 -8.10
CA SER A 196 -5.77 -17.03 -6.94
C SER A 196 -4.99 -16.91 -5.63
N ALA A 197 -5.70 -16.60 -4.53
CA ALA A 197 -5.10 -16.58 -3.20
C ALA A 197 -4.39 -17.90 -2.83
N ALA A 198 -4.97 -19.04 -3.23
CA ALA A 198 -4.39 -20.35 -2.95
C ALA A 198 -3.04 -20.54 -3.67
N ILE A 199 -2.97 -20.19 -4.95
CA ILE A 199 -1.72 -20.25 -5.72
C ILE A 199 -0.68 -19.31 -5.11
N ALA A 200 -1.07 -18.07 -4.79
CA ALA A 200 -0.15 -17.09 -4.22
C ALA A 200 0.45 -17.58 -2.89
N LEU A 201 -0.37 -18.18 -2.03
CA LEU A 201 0.09 -18.75 -0.76
C LEU A 201 1.05 -19.93 -0.96
N THR A 202 0.85 -20.77 -1.98
CA THR A 202 1.79 -21.87 -2.28
C THR A 202 3.13 -21.37 -2.84
N MET A 203 3.13 -20.23 -3.54
CA MET A 203 4.37 -19.65 -4.09
C MET A 203 5.28 -19.07 -3.00
N VAL A 204 4.70 -18.54 -1.92
CA VAL A 204 5.46 -17.96 -0.80
C VAL A 204 5.75 -18.97 0.32
N ASP A 205 5.32 -20.22 0.15
CA ASP A 205 5.61 -21.33 1.06
C ASP A 205 6.92 -22.02 0.66
N VAL A 206 7.98 -21.22 0.61
CA VAL A 206 9.32 -21.63 0.19
C VAL A 206 10.38 -21.04 1.12
N ASP A 207 11.59 -21.59 1.06
CA ASP A 207 12.71 -21.12 1.87
C ASP A 207 13.16 -19.69 1.48
N TYR A 208 13.78 -19.02 2.46
CA TYR A 208 14.45 -17.74 2.28
C TYR A 208 15.92 -17.95 2.01
N TYR A 209 16.52 -17.09 1.19
CA TYR A 209 17.96 -17.01 1.13
C TYR A 209 18.54 -16.59 2.48
N THR A 210 19.51 -17.37 2.94
CA THR A 210 20.46 -16.90 3.94
C THR A 210 21.58 -16.13 3.25
N ARG A 211 22.31 -15.30 4.01
CA ARG A 211 23.37 -14.45 3.46
C ARG A 211 24.46 -15.23 2.71
N ASP A 212 24.75 -16.44 3.14
CA ASP A 212 25.82 -17.26 2.55
C ASP A 212 25.39 -17.89 1.21
N GLU A 213 24.10 -17.82 0.88
CA GLU A 213 23.49 -18.39 -0.31
C GLU A 213 22.95 -17.32 -1.28
N PHE A 214 23.00 -16.03 -0.92
CA PHE A 214 22.36 -14.97 -1.71
C PHE A 214 23.05 -14.81 -3.07
N PRO A 215 22.36 -15.07 -4.20
CA PRO A 215 22.99 -15.06 -5.51
C PRO A 215 23.28 -13.62 -5.97
N ALA A 216 24.25 -13.48 -6.88
CA ALA A 216 24.49 -12.20 -7.53
C ALA A 216 23.43 -11.98 -8.64
N GLY A 217 22.69 -10.88 -8.55
CA GLY A 217 21.66 -10.52 -9.53
C GLY A 217 20.54 -9.70 -8.91
N SER A 218 19.58 -9.29 -9.74
CA SER A 218 18.31 -8.71 -9.29
C SER A 218 17.22 -9.78 -9.34
N PRO A 219 16.32 -9.87 -8.34
CA PRO A 219 15.14 -10.71 -8.44
C PRO A 219 14.36 -10.38 -9.71
N SER A 220 13.95 -11.41 -10.45
CA SER A 220 13.17 -11.23 -11.68
C SER A 220 11.71 -11.60 -11.50
N GLU A 221 11.37 -12.36 -10.45
CA GLU A 221 10.01 -12.83 -10.19
C GLU A 221 9.52 -12.25 -8.87
N HIS A 222 8.29 -11.77 -8.85
CA HIS A 222 7.67 -11.21 -7.65
C HIS A 222 6.25 -11.72 -7.52
N THR A 223 5.87 -12.14 -6.32
CA THR A 223 4.48 -12.46 -5.98
C THR A 223 4.00 -11.50 -4.92
N GLN A 224 2.87 -10.87 -5.17
CA GLN A 224 2.21 -10.02 -4.20
C GLN A 224 0.89 -10.62 -3.77
N ILE A 225 0.70 -10.74 -2.46
CA ILE A 225 -0.52 -11.29 -1.86
C ILE A 225 -1.35 -10.15 -1.30
N LEU A 226 -2.64 -10.16 -1.60
CA LEU A 226 -3.60 -9.19 -1.10
C LEU A 226 -4.49 -9.79 -0.02
N PHE A 227 -4.73 -9.01 1.02
CA PHE A 227 -5.46 -9.43 2.20
C PHE A 227 -6.77 -8.65 2.39
N ASP A 228 -7.76 -9.27 3.03
CA ASP A 228 -9.09 -8.66 3.26
C ASP A 228 -9.10 -7.54 4.32
N ASN A 229 -7.99 -7.35 5.04
CA ASN A 229 -7.75 -6.19 5.89
C ASN A 229 -7.21 -4.97 5.12
N GLY A 230 -6.96 -5.10 3.81
CA GLY A 230 -6.38 -4.06 2.97
C GLY A 230 -4.86 -4.01 2.96
N SER A 231 -4.15 -4.91 3.63
CA SER A 231 -2.68 -5.04 3.50
C SER A 231 -2.31 -5.83 2.24
N SER A 232 -1.11 -5.58 1.72
CA SER A 232 -0.46 -6.47 0.75
C SER A 232 0.95 -6.74 1.16
N ILE A 233 1.44 -7.91 0.82
CA ILE A 233 2.83 -8.25 1.04
C ILE A 233 3.38 -8.72 -0.29
N GLU A 234 4.41 -8.04 -0.77
CA GLU A 234 5.20 -8.45 -1.92
C GLU A 234 6.40 -9.28 -1.47
N PHE A 235 6.65 -10.35 -2.23
CA PHE A 235 7.74 -11.29 -2.07
C PHE A 235 8.52 -11.31 -3.38
N SER A 236 9.83 -11.16 -3.31
CA SER A 236 10.70 -11.21 -4.49
C SER A 236 11.49 -12.50 -4.49
N PHE A 237 11.65 -13.13 -5.65
CA PHE A 237 12.19 -14.46 -5.81
C PHE A 237 13.43 -14.49 -6.69
N MET A 238 14.33 -15.40 -6.36
CA MET A 238 15.47 -15.79 -7.19
C MET A 238 15.67 -17.29 -7.01
N ASP A 239 15.89 -18.02 -8.11
CA ASP A 239 16.00 -19.49 -8.15
C ASP A 239 14.99 -20.26 -7.26
N GLY A 240 13.74 -19.80 -7.20
CA GLY A 240 12.66 -20.42 -6.42
C GLY A 240 12.69 -20.20 -4.91
N LYS A 241 13.52 -19.29 -4.40
CA LYS A 241 13.58 -18.89 -2.97
C LYS A 241 13.26 -17.40 -2.79
N ILE A 242 12.76 -17.04 -1.61
CA ILE A 242 12.45 -15.64 -1.26
C ILE A 242 13.75 -14.87 -0.93
N THR A 243 13.92 -13.71 -1.56
CA THR A 243 15.05 -12.80 -1.39
C THR A 243 14.72 -11.59 -0.50
N CYS A 244 13.50 -11.06 -0.61
CA CYS A 244 13.02 -9.94 0.20
C CYS A 244 11.49 -9.97 0.39
N ILE A 245 11.00 -9.20 1.38
CA ILE A 245 9.58 -9.01 1.70
C ILE A 245 9.30 -7.52 1.93
N GLY A 246 8.22 -7.02 1.36
CA GLY A 246 7.60 -5.74 1.75
C GLY A 246 7.88 -4.55 0.83
N GLU A 247 8.15 -4.78 -0.45
CA GLU A 247 8.47 -3.69 -1.39
C GLU A 247 7.24 -2.87 -1.85
N ALA A 248 6.02 -3.42 -1.76
CA ALA A 248 4.81 -2.74 -2.25
C ALA A 248 3.62 -2.80 -1.25
N PRO A 249 3.24 -1.67 -0.62
CA PRO A 249 2.07 -1.56 0.24
C PRO A 249 0.77 -1.29 -0.55
N LEU A 250 -0.25 -2.14 -0.36
CA LEU A 250 -1.64 -2.00 -0.87
C LEU A 250 -2.30 -0.74 -0.30
N THR A 251 -1.88 -0.37 0.90
CA THR A 251 -2.48 0.70 1.70
C THR A 251 -2.19 2.11 1.18
N LYS A 252 -1.45 2.25 0.07
CA LYS A 252 -1.44 3.50 -0.70
C LYS A 252 -2.72 3.65 -1.53
N ILE A 253 -3.89 3.43 -0.93
CA ILE A 253 -5.10 4.14 -1.34
C ILE A 253 -4.96 5.54 -0.71
N PHE A 254 -4.22 6.42 -1.37
CA PHE A 254 -4.21 7.83 -0.98
C PHE A 254 -5.56 8.43 -1.34
N VAL A 255 -6.53 8.31 -0.44
CA VAL A 255 -7.73 9.15 -0.49
C VAL A 255 -7.31 10.53 0.00
N THR A 256 -6.70 11.30 -0.88
CA THR A 256 -6.45 12.71 -0.64
C THR A 256 -7.72 13.48 -0.93
N ALA A 257 -8.43 13.81 0.12
CA ALA A 257 -9.47 14.80 0.08
C ALA A 257 -9.01 16.02 0.86
N ASP A 258 -9.22 17.19 0.28
CA ASP A 258 -9.06 18.48 0.95
C ASP A 258 -9.92 18.46 2.23
N LEU A 259 -9.40 18.94 3.38
CA LEU A 259 -10.00 18.76 4.71
C LEU A 259 -11.24 19.63 4.98
N LYS A 260 -12.01 19.94 3.95
CA LYS A 260 -13.38 20.50 4.07
C LYS A 260 -14.46 19.53 3.56
N ASP A 261 -14.10 18.28 3.27
CA ASP A 261 -14.80 17.52 2.24
C ASP A 261 -15.39 16.16 2.68
N PRO A 262 -16.58 15.74 2.20
CA PRO A 262 -17.33 14.57 2.68
C PRO A 262 -16.71 13.22 2.28
N VAL A 263 -15.59 13.19 1.54
CA VAL A 263 -14.91 11.97 1.09
C VAL A 263 -14.37 11.13 2.26
N THR A 264 -14.03 11.72 3.42
CA THR A 264 -13.72 10.94 4.65
C THR A 264 -14.86 10.02 5.05
N ASN A 265 -16.12 10.40 4.82
CA ASN A 265 -17.29 9.55 5.12
C ASN A 265 -17.46 8.38 4.15
N TYR A 266 -16.71 8.37 3.05
CA TYR A 266 -16.76 7.35 2.01
C TYR A 266 -15.52 6.47 1.96
N SER A 267 -14.42 6.82 2.65
CA SER A 267 -13.13 6.10 2.58
C SER A 267 -13.29 4.59 2.80
N GLU A 268 -13.93 4.18 3.91
CA GLU A 268 -14.18 2.76 4.20
C GLU A 268 -14.99 2.06 3.09
N LYS A 269 -15.99 2.76 2.53
CA LYS A 269 -16.86 2.22 1.47
C LYS A 269 -16.13 2.16 0.13
N LEU A 270 -15.26 3.11 -0.14
CA LEU A 270 -14.40 3.15 -1.32
C LEU A 270 -13.36 2.04 -1.23
N THR A 271 -12.69 1.86 -0.10
CA THR A 271 -11.80 0.71 0.14
C THR A 271 -12.55 -0.61 -0.05
N ALA A 272 -13.74 -0.75 0.52
CA ALA A 272 -14.56 -1.96 0.34
C ALA A 272 -14.97 -2.17 -1.13
N ALA A 273 -15.34 -1.11 -1.84
CA ALA A 273 -15.67 -1.17 -3.27
C ALA A 273 -14.45 -1.57 -4.11
N PHE A 274 -13.28 -1.00 -3.84
CA PHE A 274 -12.03 -1.35 -4.49
C PHE A 274 -11.65 -2.81 -4.24
N LEU A 275 -11.69 -3.27 -2.98
CA LEU A 275 -11.43 -4.69 -2.63
C LEU A 275 -12.42 -5.64 -3.32
N LYS A 276 -13.67 -5.23 -3.54
CA LYS A 276 -14.64 -6.01 -4.31
C LYS A 276 -14.28 -6.02 -5.79
N LYS A 277 -13.96 -4.86 -6.37
CA LYS A 277 -13.61 -4.70 -7.77
C LYS A 277 -12.33 -5.46 -8.10
N TRP A 278 -11.36 -5.43 -7.21
CA TRP A 278 -10.13 -6.22 -7.23
C TRP A 278 -10.37 -7.71 -7.47
N LYS A 279 -11.34 -8.30 -6.75
CA LYS A 279 -11.72 -9.71 -6.95
C LYS A 279 -12.23 -9.97 -8.36
N THR A 280 -12.82 -8.98 -9.03
CA THR A 280 -13.47 -9.10 -10.34
C THR A 280 -12.66 -8.61 -11.53
N ILE A 281 -11.55 -7.89 -11.33
CA ILE A 281 -10.63 -7.54 -12.44
C ILE A 281 -10.16 -8.86 -13.07
N SER A 282 -10.43 -9.06 -14.37
CA SER A 282 -10.12 -10.29 -15.09
C SER A 282 -8.62 -10.36 -15.41
N ALA A 283 -8.11 -11.58 -15.60
CA ALA A 283 -6.74 -11.79 -16.09
C ALA A 283 -6.63 -11.58 -17.62
N GLU A 284 -7.76 -11.53 -18.33
CA GLU A 284 -7.84 -11.60 -19.80
C GLU A 284 -7.58 -10.27 -20.52
N GLN A 285 -7.56 -9.15 -19.81
CA GLN A 285 -7.12 -7.85 -20.34
C GLN A 285 -6.07 -7.29 -19.39
N SER A 286 -4.79 -7.38 -19.79
CA SER A 286 -3.71 -6.53 -19.27
C SER A 286 -3.82 -6.24 -17.77
N GLY A 287 -3.67 -7.28 -16.94
CA GLY A 287 -4.00 -7.24 -15.52
C GLY A 287 -3.32 -6.08 -14.75
N MET A 288 -3.86 -5.79 -13.57
CA MET A 288 -3.22 -4.85 -12.66
C MET A 288 -1.80 -5.33 -12.31
N VAL A 289 -0.85 -4.41 -12.32
CA VAL A 289 0.58 -4.70 -12.15
C VAL A 289 1.02 -4.58 -10.69
N ARG A 290 0.41 -3.65 -9.95
CA ARG A 290 0.63 -3.42 -8.51
C ARG A 290 -0.68 -2.97 -7.87
N PRO A 291 -0.98 -3.36 -6.61
CA PRO A 291 -2.21 -3.04 -5.91
C PRO A 291 -2.13 -1.67 -5.29
N GLU A 292 -1.73 -0.72 -6.13
CA GLU A 292 -1.70 0.68 -5.83
C GLU A 292 -2.93 1.30 -6.49
N VAL A 293 -3.54 2.27 -5.83
CA VAL A 293 -4.67 2.99 -6.40
C VAL A 293 -4.61 4.45 -6.03
N SER A 294 -4.58 5.28 -7.06
CA SER A 294 -4.73 6.73 -6.96
C SER A 294 -6.22 7.06 -7.00
N VAL A 295 -6.67 8.02 -6.19
CA VAL A 295 -8.10 8.36 -6.09
C VAL A 295 -8.35 9.80 -6.50
N PHE A 296 -8.82 10.01 -7.73
CA PHE A 296 -9.29 11.33 -8.20
C PHE A 296 -10.71 11.58 -7.71
N THR A 297 -11.01 12.78 -7.23
CA THR A 297 -12.39 13.15 -6.84
C THR A 297 -12.76 14.54 -7.35
N TYR A 298 -14.06 14.75 -7.61
CA TYR A 298 -14.58 16.02 -8.10
C TYR A 298 -16.00 16.27 -7.60
N GLU A 299 -16.25 17.46 -7.03
CA GLU A 299 -17.57 17.88 -6.56
C GLU A 299 -18.45 18.33 -7.74
N MET A 300 -19.61 17.70 -7.89
CA MET A 300 -20.57 18.10 -8.91
C MET A 300 -21.60 19.08 -8.33
N SER A 301 -22.24 19.86 -9.21
CA SER A 301 -23.14 20.96 -8.85
C SER A 301 -24.40 20.51 -8.10
N ASP A 302 -24.73 19.23 -8.15
CA ASP A 302 -25.82 18.62 -7.38
C ASP A 302 -25.41 18.21 -5.95
N GLY A 303 -24.19 18.57 -5.51
CA GLY A 303 -23.63 18.26 -4.20
C GLY A 303 -23.15 16.82 -4.03
N SER A 304 -23.18 16.02 -5.11
CA SER A 304 -22.58 14.68 -5.10
C SER A 304 -21.24 14.65 -5.82
N TRP A 305 -20.46 13.62 -5.56
CA TRP A 305 -19.07 13.53 -5.99
C TRP A 305 -18.89 12.52 -7.11
N LEU A 306 -17.96 12.81 -8.03
CA LEU A 306 -17.31 11.81 -8.86
C LEU A 306 -16.06 11.33 -8.11
N ALA A 307 -15.78 10.04 -8.14
CA ALA A 307 -14.51 9.47 -7.73
C ALA A 307 -14.00 8.50 -8.79
N ALA A 308 -12.72 8.62 -9.19
CA ALA A 308 -12.04 7.65 -10.03
C ALA A 308 -10.96 6.94 -9.21
N MET A 309 -11.04 5.61 -9.14
CA MET A 309 -10.00 4.74 -8.59
C MET A 309 -9.13 4.27 -9.73
N ILE A 310 -7.93 4.83 -9.83
CA ILE A 310 -6.99 4.65 -10.91
C ILE A 310 -5.91 3.70 -10.44
N TYR A 311 -5.66 2.62 -11.17
CA TYR A 311 -4.70 1.58 -10.79
C TYR A 311 -3.78 1.24 -11.97
N PRO A 312 -2.51 0.89 -11.70
CA PRO A 312 -1.55 0.56 -12.74
C PRO A 312 -1.89 -0.79 -13.35
N SER A 313 -2.00 -0.82 -14.67
CA SER A 313 -2.26 -2.03 -15.45
C SER A 313 -1.20 -2.20 -16.53
N TYR A 314 -1.10 -3.39 -17.09
CA TYR A 314 -0.09 -3.69 -18.10
C TYR A 314 -0.26 -2.75 -19.31
N GLN A 315 0.80 -2.02 -19.69
CA GLN A 315 0.87 -1.03 -20.78
C GLN A 315 0.07 0.27 -20.61
N SER A 316 -0.85 0.37 -19.63
CA SER A 316 -1.60 1.59 -19.34
C SER A 316 -2.31 1.52 -17.99
N ASN A 317 -2.55 2.66 -17.36
CA ASN A 317 -3.44 2.75 -16.20
C ASN A 317 -4.90 2.49 -16.57
N GLN A 318 -5.63 1.90 -15.64
CA GLN A 318 -7.07 1.69 -15.72
C GLN A 318 -7.77 2.43 -14.59
N ALA A 319 -9.03 2.79 -14.77
CA ALA A 319 -9.82 3.49 -13.78
C ALA A 319 -11.21 2.86 -13.61
N VAL A 320 -11.69 2.86 -12.37
CA VAL A 320 -13.08 2.55 -12.04
C VAL A 320 -13.71 3.78 -11.41
N PHE A 321 -14.84 4.18 -11.97
CA PHE A 321 -15.50 5.43 -11.63
C PHE A 321 -16.72 5.18 -10.75
N TYR A 322 -16.91 6.06 -9.78
CA TYR A 322 -17.96 6.00 -8.79
C TYR A 322 -18.67 7.34 -8.64
N ARG A 323 -19.97 7.29 -8.35
CA ARG A 323 -20.75 8.41 -7.83
C ARG A 323 -20.87 8.28 -6.31
N LEU A 324 -20.52 9.33 -5.57
CA LEU A 324 -20.69 9.39 -4.11
C LEU A 324 -21.83 10.35 -3.77
N ALA A 325 -22.95 9.82 -3.28
CA ALA A 325 -24.13 10.61 -2.99
C ALA A 325 -24.93 10.00 -1.82
N GLY A 326 -25.39 10.84 -0.90
CA GLY A 326 -26.26 10.41 0.20
C GLY A 326 -25.70 9.25 1.05
N GLY A 327 -24.38 9.22 1.25
CA GLY A 327 -23.69 8.14 1.97
C GLY A 327 -23.52 6.83 1.19
N LYS A 328 -23.84 6.80 -0.12
CA LYS A 328 -23.65 5.62 -0.99
C LYS A 328 -22.48 5.81 -1.97
N VAL A 329 -21.81 4.70 -2.28
CA VAL A 329 -20.81 4.58 -3.35
C VAL A 329 -21.43 3.74 -4.46
N THR A 330 -21.59 4.31 -5.65
CA THR A 330 -22.21 3.64 -6.81
C THR A 330 -21.20 3.58 -7.94
N GLU A 331 -20.80 2.39 -8.38
CA GLU A 331 -19.98 2.25 -9.58
C GLU A 331 -20.79 2.73 -10.80
N ILE A 332 -20.20 3.60 -11.60
CA ILE A 332 -20.83 4.19 -12.79
C ILE A 332 -20.09 3.82 -14.08
N GLY A 333 -18.88 3.27 -14.01
CA GLY A 333 -18.19 2.79 -15.20
C GLY A 333 -16.74 2.45 -14.94
N SER A 334 -16.03 2.04 -15.99
CA SER A 334 -14.60 1.80 -16.01
C SER A 334 -14.03 2.14 -17.38
N GLY A 335 -12.74 2.48 -17.44
CA GLY A 335 -12.03 2.77 -18.68
C GLY A 335 -10.55 3.02 -18.46
N SER A 336 -9.80 3.15 -19.53
CA SER A 336 -8.36 3.48 -19.48
C SER A 336 -8.14 4.92 -19.00
N CYS A 337 -7.05 5.16 -18.29
CA CYS A 337 -6.71 6.44 -17.65
C CYS A 337 -5.18 6.61 -17.58
N GLY A 338 -4.52 6.51 -18.74
CA GLY A 338 -3.07 6.40 -18.84
C GLY A 338 -2.29 7.64 -18.43
N LEU A 339 -2.77 8.83 -18.82
CA LEU A 339 -2.03 10.09 -18.71
C LEU A 339 -2.79 11.18 -17.99
N GLU A 340 -4.03 11.45 -18.37
CA GLU A 340 -4.77 12.61 -17.87
C GLU A 340 -6.25 12.30 -17.70
N LEU A 341 -6.86 12.85 -16.66
CA LEU A 341 -8.31 12.97 -16.52
C LEU A 341 -8.68 14.44 -16.46
N THR A 342 -9.63 14.83 -17.30
CA THR A 342 -10.20 16.18 -17.32
C THR A 342 -11.70 16.13 -17.18
N VAL A 343 -12.24 16.91 -16.24
CA VAL A 343 -13.67 17.16 -16.11
C VAL A 343 -14.00 18.45 -16.85
N LEU A 344 -14.79 18.31 -17.92
CA LEU A 344 -15.35 19.39 -18.70
C LEU A 344 -16.77 19.70 -18.22
N LYS A 345 -17.12 20.97 -18.09
CA LYS A 345 -18.39 21.43 -17.52
C LYS A 345 -19.12 22.41 -18.43
N ASN A 346 -20.43 22.24 -18.54
CA ASN A 346 -21.36 23.19 -19.14
C ASN A 346 -22.62 23.27 -18.27
N GLY A 347 -22.74 24.31 -17.43
CA GLY A 347 -23.84 24.40 -16.46
C GLY A 347 -23.82 23.24 -15.46
N SER A 348 -24.87 22.40 -15.49
CA SER A 348 -25.01 21.18 -14.69
C SER A 348 -24.59 19.89 -15.43
N ASP A 349 -24.17 20.01 -16.69
CA ASP A 349 -23.75 18.89 -17.52
C ASP A 349 -22.23 18.75 -17.50
N TYR A 350 -21.76 17.50 -17.48
CA TYR A 350 -20.34 17.19 -17.30
C TYR A 350 -19.88 16.10 -18.26
N ILE A 351 -18.73 16.32 -18.87
CA ILE A 351 -18.01 15.33 -19.67
C ILE A 351 -16.71 14.99 -18.96
N LEU A 352 -16.41 13.70 -18.84
CA LEU A 352 -15.11 13.20 -18.46
C LEU A 352 -14.31 12.93 -19.73
N HIS A 353 -13.19 13.61 -19.90
CA HIS A 353 -12.19 13.31 -20.91
C HIS A 353 -11.06 12.53 -20.24
N SER A 354 -10.77 11.34 -20.75
CA SER A 354 -9.66 10.50 -20.31
C SER A 354 -8.67 10.33 -21.45
N THR A 355 -7.39 10.58 -21.18
CA THR A 355 -6.31 10.33 -22.11
C THR A 355 -5.50 9.14 -21.62
N SER A 356 -5.25 8.17 -22.50
CA SER A 356 -4.45 6.99 -22.21
C SER A 356 -3.45 6.68 -23.31
N THR A 357 -2.43 5.91 -22.97
CA THR A 357 -1.40 5.46 -23.91
C THR A 357 -1.43 3.95 -24.03
N GLN A 358 -1.08 3.46 -25.21
CA GLN A 358 -0.81 2.06 -25.44
C GLN A 358 0.48 1.92 -26.23
N SER A 359 1.43 1.18 -25.66
CA SER A 359 2.70 0.86 -26.29
C SER A 359 2.66 -0.55 -26.86
N PHE A 360 3.05 -0.70 -28.12
CA PHE A 360 3.14 -1.99 -28.78
C PHE A 360 4.46 -2.14 -29.52
N ILE A 361 4.97 -3.38 -29.53
CA ILE A 361 6.07 -3.77 -30.39
C ILE A 361 5.46 -4.18 -31.73
N SER A 362 5.67 -3.38 -32.78
CA SER A 362 5.13 -3.65 -34.11
C SER A 362 6.20 -4.22 -35.06
N GLY A 363 5.87 -5.33 -35.72
CA GLY A 363 6.66 -5.93 -36.81
C GLY A 363 7.91 -6.71 -36.39
N THR A 364 8.54 -7.37 -37.36
CA THR A 364 9.75 -8.21 -37.18
C THR A 364 11.01 -7.43 -36.79
N ASN A 365 10.96 -6.09 -36.79
CA ASN A 365 12.11 -5.21 -36.56
C ASN A 365 12.13 -4.60 -35.14
N GLY A 366 11.15 -4.89 -34.29
CA GLY A 366 11.12 -4.42 -32.90
C GLY A 366 10.87 -2.92 -32.73
N ALA A 367 10.27 -2.24 -33.72
CA ALA A 367 9.95 -0.82 -33.61
C ALA A 367 8.79 -0.62 -32.61
N THR A 368 9.01 0.26 -31.63
CA THR A 368 8.00 0.69 -30.67
C THR A 368 7.02 1.65 -31.36
N SER A 369 5.76 1.26 -31.41
CA SER A 369 4.65 2.13 -31.82
C SER A 369 3.91 2.61 -30.57
N LEU A 370 3.48 3.86 -30.59
CA LEU A 370 2.74 4.50 -29.51
C LEU A 370 1.37 4.92 -30.04
N ALA A 371 0.32 4.49 -29.35
CA ALA A 371 -1.03 5.02 -29.52
C ALA A 371 -1.39 5.91 -28.32
N ILE A 372 -2.00 7.06 -28.60
CA ILE A 372 -2.66 7.92 -27.61
C ILE A 372 -4.16 7.83 -27.88
N ILE A 373 -4.94 7.50 -26.86
CA ILE A 373 -6.39 7.30 -26.93
C ILE A 373 -7.06 8.32 -26.03
N ASP A 374 -7.89 9.17 -26.62
CA ASP A 374 -8.78 10.13 -25.96
C ASP A 374 -10.22 9.61 -25.96
N ASP A 375 -10.72 9.27 -24.78
CA ASP A 375 -12.10 8.89 -24.58
C ASP A 375 -12.89 10.02 -23.92
N TYR A 376 -14.11 10.25 -24.40
CA TYR A 376 -15.02 11.25 -23.85
C TYR A 376 -16.28 10.56 -23.34
N TYR A 377 -16.62 10.76 -22.07
CA TYR A 377 -17.79 10.16 -21.43
C TYR A 377 -18.73 11.23 -20.86
N GLN A 378 -20.02 11.07 -21.09
CA GLN A 378 -21.03 11.81 -20.33
C GLN A 378 -21.09 11.27 -18.90
N ILE A 379 -20.94 12.14 -17.90
CA ILE A 379 -21.06 11.74 -16.49
C ILE A 379 -22.53 11.76 -16.08
N GLY A 380 -23.13 10.57 -15.96
CA GLY A 380 -24.48 10.37 -15.47
C GLY A 380 -24.54 10.05 -13.97
N LYS A 381 -25.76 10.00 -13.42
CA LYS A 381 -25.98 9.62 -12.01
C LYS A 381 -25.77 8.13 -11.73
N LYS A 382 -25.88 7.28 -12.76
CA LYS A 382 -25.82 5.83 -12.65
C LYS A 382 -24.86 5.16 -13.63
N GLU A 383 -24.36 5.91 -14.61
CA GLU A 383 -23.48 5.39 -15.65
C GLU A 383 -22.58 6.49 -16.22
N LEU A 384 -21.44 6.09 -16.77
CA LEU A 384 -20.62 6.85 -17.70
C LEU A 384 -20.95 6.36 -19.11
N SER A 385 -21.49 7.24 -19.93
CA SER A 385 -21.86 6.92 -21.31
C SER A 385 -20.76 7.42 -22.25
N LEU A 386 -20.10 6.53 -22.99
CA LEU A 386 -19.13 6.93 -24.01
C LEU A 386 -19.82 7.85 -25.04
N LEU A 387 -19.15 8.92 -25.43
CA LEU A 387 -19.58 9.89 -26.44
C LEU A 387 -18.72 9.75 -27.71
N GLY A 388 -17.43 9.46 -27.53
CA GLY A 388 -16.50 9.14 -28.61
C GLY A 388 -15.15 8.69 -28.09
N SER A 389 -14.44 7.93 -28.92
CA SER A 389 -13.07 7.48 -28.70
C SER A 389 -12.23 7.86 -29.91
N PHE A 390 -11.07 8.43 -29.65
CA PHE A 390 -10.21 9.05 -30.65
C PHE A 390 -8.78 8.61 -30.40
N GLU A 391 -8.15 8.03 -31.40
CA GLU A 391 -6.83 7.46 -31.24
C GLU A 391 -5.86 8.03 -32.28
N SER A 392 -4.68 8.44 -31.82
CA SER A 392 -3.57 8.83 -32.69
C SER A 392 -2.44 7.84 -32.53
N HIS A 393 -2.03 7.22 -33.65
CA HIS A 393 -0.95 6.26 -33.73
C HIS A 393 0.29 6.92 -34.31
N LYS A 394 1.43 6.79 -33.64
CA LYS A 394 2.73 7.18 -34.17
C LYS A 394 3.54 5.96 -34.54
N HIS A 395 3.89 5.84 -35.82
CA HIS A 395 4.80 4.83 -36.36
C HIS A 395 6.00 5.52 -37.03
N GLY A 396 7.14 5.61 -36.34
CA GLY A 396 8.28 6.39 -36.82
C GLY A 396 7.97 7.89 -36.91
N GLU A 397 8.04 8.47 -38.11
CA GLU A 397 7.66 9.87 -38.39
C GLU A 397 6.19 10.02 -38.84
N GLU A 398 5.50 8.92 -39.16
CA GLU A 398 4.11 8.93 -39.62
C GLU A 398 3.14 8.94 -38.43
N ILE A 399 2.09 9.76 -38.53
CA ILE A 399 1.00 9.81 -37.54
C ILE A 399 -0.33 9.53 -38.27
N THR A 400 -1.00 8.47 -37.84
CA THR A 400 -2.34 8.09 -38.31
C THR A 400 -3.37 8.45 -37.23
N TYR A 401 -4.55 8.92 -37.64
CA TYR A 401 -5.64 9.29 -36.74
C TYR A 401 -6.86 8.43 -37.03
N THR A 402 -7.43 7.84 -35.99
CA THR A 402 -8.67 7.05 -36.04
C THR A 402 -9.68 7.64 -35.05
N GLY A 403 -10.96 7.62 -35.40
CA GLY A 403 -11.99 8.15 -34.51
C GLY A 403 -13.34 7.47 -34.70
N SER A 404 -14.09 7.34 -33.60
CA SER A 404 -15.45 6.80 -33.60
C SER A 404 -16.37 7.61 -32.68
N LEU A 405 -17.56 7.96 -33.19
CA LEU A 405 -18.70 8.43 -32.40
C LEU A 405 -19.65 7.25 -32.21
N VAL A 406 -20.30 7.14 -31.05
CA VAL A 406 -21.07 5.94 -30.63
C VAL A 406 -22.13 5.51 -31.66
N ASN A 407 -21.74 4.58 -32.56
CA ASN A 407 -22.52 3.56 -33.27
C ASN A 407 -21.80 2.88 -34.47
N GLY A 408 -20.47 2.99 -34.65
CA GLY A 408 -19.85 2.25 -35.76
C GLY A 408 -18.33 2.39 -35.87
N ALA A 409 -17.75 1.40 -36.55
CA ALA A 409 -16.34 1.07 -36.74
C ALA A 409 -15.36 2.26 -36.74
N TYR A 410 -14.21 2.05 -36.11
CA TYR A 410 -13.03 2.91 -36.28
C TYR A 410 -12.73 3.06 -37.77
N ALA A 411 -12.66 4.30 -38.23
CA ALA A 411 -12.20 4.64 -39.56
C ALA A 411 -11.01 5.59 -39.43
N ASP A 412 -10.06 5.43 -40.35
CA ASP A 412 -8.98 6.41 -40.52
C ASP A 412 -9.61 7.75 -40.91
N VAL A 413 -9.25 8.80 -40.19
CA VAL A 413 -9.73 10.17 -40.39
C VAL A 413 -8.54 11.10 -40.63
N SER A 414 -8.78 12.20 -41.34
CA SER A 414 -7.76 13.24 -41.44
C SER A 414 -7.56 13.92 -40.08
N ALA A 415 -6.37 14.47 -39.82
CA ALA A 415 -6.10 15.21 -38.59
C ALA A 415 -7.11 16.37 -38.35
N ARG A 416 -7.56 17.03 -39.42
CA ARG A 416 -8.57 18.09 -39.34
C ARG A 416 -9.93 17.54 -38.90
N ASP A 417 -10.34 16.41 -39.45
CA ASP A 417 -11.63 15.79 -39.13
C ASP A 417 -11.61 15.21 -37.71
N PHE A 418 -10.47 14.67 -37.28
CA PHE A 418 -10.22 14.23 -35.90
C PHE A 418 -10.50 15.34 -34.89
N THR A 419 -9.83 16.49 -35.02
CA THR A 419 -10.05 17.65 -34.13
C THR A 419 -11.48 18.19 -34.24
N SER A 420 -12.07 18.19 -35.43
CA SER A 420 -13.45 18.63 -35.64
C SER A 420 -14.46 17.74 -34.89
N LEU A 421 -14.25 16.42 -34.88
CA LEU A 421 -15.09 15.47 -34.17
C LEU A 421 -14.97 15.60 -32.65
N GLN A 422 -13.76 15.76 -32.12
CA GLN A 422 -13.54 16.05 -30.69
C GLN A 422 -14.24 17.36 -30.29
N ASN A 423 -14.09 18.42 -31.09
CA ASN A 423 -14.73 19.71 -30.85
C ASN A 423 -16.27 19.64 -30.87
N LYS A 424 -16.87 18.73 -31.64
CA LYS A 424 -18.34 18.53 -31.61
C LYS A 424 -18.81 18.01 -30.27
N ILE A 425 -18.02 17.17 -29.60
CA ILE A 425 -18.34 16.64 -28.26
C ILE A 425 -18.16 17.73 -27.20
N THR A 426 -17.05 18.47 -27.28
CA THR A 426 -16.65 19.43 -26.23
C THR A 426 -17.23 20.83 -26.44
N SER A 427 -17.90 21.11 -27.56
CA SER A 427 -18.48 22.42 -27.86
C SER A 427 -19.41 22.90 -26.75
N GLY A 428 -19.13 24.09 -26.20
CA GLY A 428 -19.89 24.69 -25.10
C GLY A 428 -19.45 24.24 -23.71
N TYR A 429 -18.56 23.25 -23.59
CA TYR A 429 -17.95 22.85 -22.34
C TYR A 429 -16.63 23.59 -22.09
N LYS A 430 -16.27 23.76 -20.82
CA LYS A 430 -14.97 24.28 -20.38
C LYS A 430 -14.32 23.31 -19.42
N ALA A 431 -13.00 23.17 -19.49
CA ALA A 431 -12.26 22.45 -18.47
C ALA A 431 -12.45 23.13 -17.11
N ASP A 432 -12.91 22.35 -16.12
CA ASP A 432 -13.14 22.80 -14.76
C ASP A 432 -12.10 22.23 -13.79
N CYS A 433 -11.65 20.99 -14.05
CA CYS A 433 -10.60 20.32 -13.30
C CYS A 433 -9.85 19.35 -14.22
N SER A 434 -8.52 19.24 -14.05
CA SER A 434 -7.74 18.18 -14.66
C SER A 434 -6.67 17.64 -13.71
N ALA A 435 -6.24 16.41 -13.94
CA ALA A 435 -5.19 15.73 -13.21
C ALA A 435 -4.31 14.96 -14.20
N ASN A 436 -3.02 15.27 -14.21
CA ASN A 436 -2.01 14.56 -14.99
C ASN A 436 -1.28 13.54 -14.10
N PHE A 437 -1.19 12.31 -14.58
CA PHE A 437 -0.62 11.14 -13.91
C PHE A 437 0.76 10.74 -14.47
N ASP A 438 1.23 11.41 -15.54
CA ASP A 438 2.57 11.31 -16.16
C ASP A 438 3.27 12.68 -16.04
N THR A 439 4.10 12.86 -15.01
CA THR A 439 4.86 14.10 -14.79
C THR A 439 6.29 14.05 -15.24
N THR A 440 6.85 12.87 -15.49
CA THR A 440 8.17 12.70 -16.09
C THR A 440 8.09 12.77 -17.61
N GLY A 441 6.90 12.66 -18.19
CA GLY A 441 6.64 12.69 -19.62
C GLY A 441 7.06 11.39 -20.30
N ASP A 442 7.20 10.31 -19.53
CA ASP A 442 7.63 9.00 -20.02
C ASP A 442 6.47 8.14 -20.52
N LEU A 443 5.25 8.70 -20.49
CA LEU A 443 4.00 8.09 -20.94
C LEU A 443 3.58 6.88 -20.09
N SER A 444 4.12 6.80 -18.88
CA SER A 444 3.74 5.89 -17.81
C SER A 444 3.20 6.69 -16.62
N SER A 445 2.52 6.01 -15.70
CA SER A 445 2.04 6.70 -14.51
C SER A 445 3.15 6.79 -13.46
N ASP A 446 3.63 8.00 -13.20
CA ASP A 446 4.73 8.24 -12.26
C ASP A 446 4.32 8.14 -10.79
N TYR A 447 3.02 8.09 -10.50
CA TYR A 447 2.54 8.31 -9.14
C TYR A 447 1.41 7.41 -8.64
N SER A 448 1.64 6.96 -7.41
CA SER A 448 0.62 6.93 -6.36
C SER A 448 0.51 8.33 -5.71
N LEU A 449 -0.14 9.31 -6.36
CA LEU A 449 -0.13 10.70 -5.87
C LEU A 449 -1.34 11.08 -5.00
N GLU A 450 -0.97 11.77 -3.92
CA GLU A 450 -1.76 12.65 -3.08
C GLU A 450 -2.14 13.95 -3.83
N PHE A 451 -3.43 14.29 -3.92
CA PHE A 451 -3.91 15.61 -4.33
C PHE A 451 -3.52 16.67 -3.29
N THR A 452 -2.40 17.35 -3.52
CA THR A 452 -2.10 18.65 -2.89
C THR A 452 -2.72 19.78 -3.69
N LYS A 453 -3.67 20.50 -3.07
CA LYS A 453 -3.99 21.87 -3.51
C LYS A 453 -2.93 22.82 -2.96
N SER A 454 -2.62 23.85 -3.75
CA SER A 454 -1.67 24.90 -3.40
C SER A 454 -2.02 25.57 -2.06
N GLY A 455 -1.12 25.46 -1.10
CA GLY A 455 -1.15 26.22 0.15
C GLY A 455 -1.29 25.34 1.39
N SER A 456 -0.19 25.27 2.14
CA SER A 456 0.00 24.68 3.47
C SER A 456 0.01 23.15 3.60
N ASP A 457 1.19 22.70 4.02
CA ASP A 457 1.65 21.38 4.45
C ASP A 457 0.61 20.62 5.29
N LEU A 458 -0.04 19.62 4.69
CA LEU A 458 -1.11 18.82 5.30
C LEU A 458 -0.66 17.41 5.71
N THR A 459 0.55 16.99 5.33
CA THR A 459 1.13 15.67 5.65
C THR A 459 1.25 15.49 7.17
N SER A 460 1.35 16.59 7.92
CA SER A 460 1.41 16.60 9.39
C SER A 460 0.03 16.61 10.07
N TYR A 461 -1.06 16.93 9.36
CA TYR A 461 -2.37 17.20 9.99
C TYR A 461 -3.34 16.03 9.92
N ILE A 462 -3.20 15.14 8.91
CA ILE A 462 -4.04 13.94 8.78
C ILE A 462 -3.50 12.79 9.66
N ALA A 463 -2.19 12.70 9.83
CA ALA A 463 -1.56 11.68 10.70
C ALA A 463 -1.92 11.85 12.19
N ASP A 464 -2.24 13.07 12.64
CA ASP A 464 -2.44 13.38 14.06
C ASP A 464 -3.91 13.34 14.51
N ARG A 465 -4.88 13.30 13.58
CA ARG A 465 -6.33 13.41 13.90
C ARG A 465 -7.18 12.16 13.68
N LEU A 466 -6.65 11.08 13.12
CA LEU A 466 -7.39 9.81 12.99
C LEU A 466 -7.29 8.87 14.21
N TYR A 467 -6.48 9.20 15.23
CA TYR A 467 -6.45 8.48 16.51
C TYR A 467 -6.14 9.39 17.71
N THR A 468 -7.17 10.05 18.25
CA THR A 468 -7.20 10.36 19.70
C THR A 468 -8.47 9.74 20.29
N PRO A 469 -8.38 8.84 21.29
CA PRO A 469 -9.57 8.42 22.01
C PRO A 469 -10.15 9.64 22.71
N GLN A 470 -11.46 9.83 22.61
CA GLN A 470 -12.15 10.87 23.36
C GLN A 470 -11.72 10.86 24.83
N ARG A 471 -11.11 11.96 25.27
CA ARG A 471 -11.21 12.40 26.64
C ARG A 471 -11.69 13.85 26.63
N GLU A 472 -12.84 14.00 27.26
CA GLU A 472 -13.45 15.23 27.75
C GLU A 472 -12.39 16.23 28.22
N ASN A 473 -12.61 17.52 27.94
CA ASN A 473 -12.58 18.61 28.91
C ASN A 473 -12.95 19.91 28.15
N VAL A 474 -14.11 20.48 28.44
CA VAL A 474 -14.28 21.57 29.44
C VAL A 474 -13.37 22.75 29.15
N VAL A 475 -13.99 23.82 28.67
CA VAL A 475 -13.44 25.19 28.59
C VAL A 475 -13.22 25.71 30.00
N TYR A 476 -12.04 26.28 30.29
CA TYR A 476 -11.92 27.41 31.22
C TYR A 476 -10.81 28.39 30.81
N PHE A 477 -11.13 29.66 31.02
CA PHE A 477 -10.40 30.87 30.70
C PHE A 477 -9.12 31.06 31.52
N GLY A 478 -8.16 31.74 30.89
CA GLY A 478 -7.14 32.59 31.50
C GLY A 478 -6.96 33.81 30.62
#